data_AF-A0A087RZS3-F1
#
_entry.id   AF-A0A087RZS3-F1
#
_cell.length_a   1.000
_cell.length_b   1.000
_cell.length_c   1.000
_cell.angle_alpha   90.00
_cell.angle_beta   90.00
_cell.angle_gamma   90.00
#
_symmetry.space_group_name_H-M   'P 1'
#
loop_
_entity.id
_entity.type
_entity.pdbx_description
1 polymer ?
#
loop_
_entity_poly.entity_id
_entity_poly.type
_entity_poly.pdbx_seq_one_letter_code
_entity_poly.pdbx_strand_id
1 'polypeptide(L)'
;MLIRKLRIKREWKDHDAEQYKVYDPTKGVRELVQPIWIKENDSNKWIVDFRSPAKISDFAYDEKTKMMQFSFDSPYRIIIYISTDLLTENPVVTVNGQIQNNLEITHGLYDNHSMIKILPDKSGVVVIN
;
A
#
# COMPACT_ATOMS: atom_id res chain seq x y z
N MET A 1 -15.36 22.25 -29.28
CA MET A 1 -14.33 21.63 -28.42
C MET A 1 -15.03 21.17 -27.15
N LEU A 2 -15.28 19.86 -26.99
CA LEU A 2 -16.15 19.31 -25.94
C LEU A 2 -15.28 18.59 -24.90
N ILE A 3 -15.13 19.15 -23.70
CA ILE A 3 -14.41 18.52 -22.59
C ILE A 3 -15.31 17.43 -21.99
N ARG A 4 -15.04 16.16 -22.30
CA ARG A 4 -15.72 15.03 -21.66
C ARG A 4 -15.18 14.87 -20.23
N LYS A 5 -15.96 15.31 -19.23
CA LYS A 5 -15.83 14.87 -17.84
C LYS A 5 -16.10 13.35 -17.80
N LEU A 6 -15.06 12.54 -17.67
CA LEU A 6 -15.16 11.11 -17.39
C LEU A 6 -15.56 10.93 -15.91
N ARG A 7 -16.87 10.86 -15.67
CA ARG A 7 -17.45 10.41 -14.41
C ARG A 7 -17.44 8.88 -14.43
N ILE A 8 -16.39 8.26 -13.88
CA ILE A 8 -16.34 6.81 -13.67
C ILE A 8 -17.26 6.49 -12.49
N LYS A 9 -18.55 6.26 -12.78
CA LYS A 9 -19.42 5.47 -11.91
C LYS A 9 -19.09 4.00 -12.20
N ARG A 10 -18.28 3.37 -11.36
CA ARG A 10 -18.24 1.91 -11.27
C ARG A 10 -18.73 1.56 -9.88
N GLU A 11 -19.91 0.95 -9.84
CA GLU A 11 -20.44 0.28 -8.68
C GLU A 11 -19.46 -0.85 -8.33
N TRP A 12 -18.70 -0.67 -7.25
CA TRP A 12 -17.81 -1.70 -6.73
C TRP A 12 -18.69 -2.68 -5.96
N LYS A 13 -19.10 -3.76 -6.62
CA LYS A 13 -19.63 -4.92 -5.91
C LYS A 13 -18.50 -5.49 -5.08
N ASP A 14 -18.72 -5.52 -3.78
CA ASP A 14 -17.95 -6.26 -2.80
C ASP A 14 -17.73 -7.68 -3.32
N HIS A 15 -16.56 -7.93 -3.89
CA HIS A 15 -15.96 -9.25 -3.80
C HIS A 15 -15.23 -9.28 -2.46
N ASP A 16 -16.05 -9.27 -1.40
CA ASP A 16 -15.66 -9.63 -0.05
C ASP A 16 -14.92 -10.97 -0.11
N ALA A 17 -13.70 -11.00 0.42
CA ALA A 17 -13.23 -11.89 1.47
C ALA A 17 -13.56 -13.42 1.45
N GLU A 18 -14.14 -13.99 0.39
CA GLU A 18 -14.75 -15.34 0.41
C GLU A 18 -13.75 -16.51 0.38
N GLN A 19 -12.46 -16.22 0.29
CA GLN A 19 -11.39 -17.18 0.60
C GLN A 19 -10.43 -16.38 1.50
N TYR A 20 -10.17 -16.71 2.77
CA TYR A 20 -9.54 -17.94 3.24
C TYR A 20 -9.75 -18.12 4.76
N LYS A 21 -9.79 -19.38 5.21
CA LYS A 21 -10.39 -19.85 6.47
C LYS A 21 -9.43 -19.95 7.69
N VAL A 22 -10.01 -19.56 8.85
CA VAL A 22 -9.93 -20.13 10.22
C VAL A 22 -8.82 -19.67 11.20
N TYR A 23 -9.33 -19.12 12.31
CA TYR A 23 -8.68 -18.66 13.54
C TYR A 23 -8.26 -19.82 14.47
N ASP A 24 -7.03 -19.77 14.97
CA ASP A 24 -6.56 -20.52 16.14
C ASP A 24 -5.62 -19.59 16.95
N PRO A 25 -6.04 -19.14 18.14
CA PRO A 25 -5.33 -18.15 18.96
C PRO A 25 -4.06 -18.67 19.64
N THR A 26 -3.72 -19.95 19.53
CA THR A 26 -2.55 -20.54 20.21
C THR A 26 -1.20 -20.35 19.48
N LYS A 27 -1.16 -19.75 18.29
CA LYS A 27 0.01 -19.85 17.37
C LYS A 27 0.84 -18.58 17.09
N GLY A 28 0.69 -17.50 17.87
CA GLY A 28 1.51 -16.30 17.68
C GLY A 28 1.08 -15.43 16.50
N VAL A 29 1.42 -14.15 16.57
CA VAL A 29 0.88 -13.03 15.78
C VAL A 29 0.88 -13.32 14.27
N ARG A 30 -0.30 -13.22 13.63
CA ARG A 30 -0.52 -13.51 12.20
C ARG A 30 -0.49 -12.23 11.37
N GLU A 31 0.19 -12.25 10.22
CA GLU A 31 0.17 -11.19 9.22
C GLU A 31 -1.18 -11.20 8.47
N LEU A 32 -1.84 -10.06 8.33
CA LEU A 32 -2.99 -9.92 7.44
C LEU A 32 -2.45 -9.73 6.01
N VAL A 33 -2.89 -10.57 5.09
CA VAL A 33 -2.67 -10.34 3.65
C VAL A 33 -3.68 -9.29 3.21
N GLN A 34 -3.15 -8.18 2.73
CA GLN A 34 -3.89 -6.94 2.51
C GLN A 34 -4.07 -6.75 1.01
N PRO A 35 -5.02 -5.91 0.56
CA PRO A 35 -5.30 -5.75 -0.86
C PRO A 35 -4.03 -5.54 -1.69
N ILE A 36 -3.89 -6.38 -2.70
CA ILE A 36 -2.87 -6.26 -3.75
C ILE A 36 -3.46 -5.37 -4.83
N TRP A 37 -2.89 -4.17 -5.00
CA TRP A 37 -3.37 -3.25 -6.04
C TRP A 37 -2.53 -3.42 -7.30
N ILE A 38 -3.09 -4.17 -8.26
CA ILE A 38 -2.51 -4.39 -9.60
C ILE A 38 -3.33 -3.67 -10.66
N LYS A 39 -2.74 -2.74 -11.40
CA LYS A 39 -3.40 -2.15 -12.59
C LYS A 39 -3.30 -3.12 -13.76
N GLU A 40 -4.34 -3.90 -14.02
CA GLU A 40 -4.45 -4.68 -15.25
C GLU A 40 -5.37 -4.00 -16.28
N ASN A 41 -4.77 -3.59 -17.39
CA ASN A 41 -5.18 -3.92 -18.76
C ASN A 41 -4.14 -3.32 -19.73
N ASP A 42 -3.31 -4.20 -20.27
CA ASP A 42 -2.47 -4.11 -21.48
C ASP A 42 -0.96 -3.79 -21.46
N SER A 43 -0.32 -3.08 -20.51
CA SER A 43 1.18 -3.06 -20.49
C SER A 43 1.89 -2.57 -19.21
N ASN A 44 1.24 -1.81 -18.32
CA ASN A 44 1.90 -1.20 -17.15
C ASN A 44 1.21 -1.61 -15.85
N LYS A 45 1.61 -2.78 -15.32
CA LYS A 45 1.12 -3.29 -14.03
C LYS A 45 1.88 -2.61 -12.89
N TRP A 46 1.24 -1.66 -12.23
CA TRP A 46 1.65 -1.23 -10.90
C TRP A 46 1.43 -2.39 -9.93
N ILE A 47 2.45 -2.88 -9.24
CA ILE A 47 2.28 -3.85 -8.15
C ILE A 47 2.48 -3.09 -6.84
N VAL A 48 1.47 -3.12 -5.97
CA VAL A 48 1.60 -2.72 -4.57
C VAL A 48 1.05 -3.85 -3.70
N ASP A 49 1.93 -4.55 -2.99
CA ASP A 49 1.60 -5.64 -2.06
C ASP A 49 1.95 -5.22 -0.63
N PHE A 50 0.97 -5.31 0.27
CA PHE A 50 1.12 -4.95 1.67
C PHE A 50 1.11 -6.20 2.56
N ARG A 51 2.12 -6.30 3.42
CA ARG A 51 2.23 -7.33 4.45
C ARG A 51 2.31 -6.68 5.81
N SER A 52 1.23 -6.81 6.58
CA SER A 52 1.18 -6.28 7.94
C SER A 52 0.10 -6.98 8.76
N PRO A 53 0.33 -7.21 10.07
CA PRO A 53 -0.74 -7.60 11.00
C PRO A 53 -1.80 -6.52 11.22
N ALA A 54 -1.49 -5.23 11.00
CA ALA A 54 -2.47 -4.15 11.06
C ALA A 54 -3.47 -4.28 9.92
N LYS A 55 -4.65 -3.66 9.96
CA LYS A 55 -5.52 -3.51 8.78
C LYS A 55 -5.17 -2.22 8.06
N ILE A 56 -4.87 -2.29 6.76
CA ILE A 56 -4.69 -1.18 5.82
C ILE A 56 -6.05 -0.80 5.22
N SER A 57 -6.34 0.49 5.15
CA SER A 57 -7.52 1.05 4.50
C SER A 57 -7.21 2.34 3.75
N ASP A 58 -8.20 2.89 3.04
CA ASP A 58 -8.16 4.23 2.44
C ASP A 58 -6.95 4.50 1.54
N PHE A 59 -6.54 3.47 0.81
CA PHE A 59 -5.40 3.55 -0.11
C PHE A 59 -5.72 4.49 -1.28
N ALA A 60 -4.79 5.40 -1.54
CA ALA A 60 -4.81 6.30 -2.69
C ALA A 60 -3.41 6.43 -3.29
N TYR A 61 -3.34 6.53 -4.62
CA TYR A 61 -2.11 6.78 -5.35
C TYR A 61 -2.33 7.86 -6.42
N ASP A 62 -1.47 8.87 -6.43
CA ASP A 62 -1.40 9.90 -7.47
C ASP A 62 -0.19 9.63 -8.37
N GLU A 63 -0.46 9.21 -9.61
CA GLU A 63 0.57 8.88 -10.60
C GLU A 63 1.40 10.09 -11.04
N LYS A 64 0.82 11.30 -11.01
CA LYS A 64 1.49 12.52 -11.44
C LYS A 64 2.50 12.99 -10.40
N THR A 65 2.15 12.89 -9.12
CA THR A 65 3.03 13.33 -8.03
C THR A 65 3.79 12.17 -7.37
N LYS A 66 3.56 10.93 -7.81
CA LYS A 66 4.11 9.70 -7.21
C LYS A 66 3.79 9.59 -5.71
N MET A 67 2.68 10.18 -5.30
CA MET A 67 2.28 10.23 -3.90
C MET A 67 1.37 9.05 -3.59
N MET A 68 1.70 8.31 -2.53
CA MET A 68 0.89 7.22 -2.00
C MET A 68 0.40 7.56 -0.60
N GLN A 69 -0.85 7.23 -0.30
CA GLN A 69 -1.44 7.41 1.02
C GLN A 69 -2.23 6.16 1.41
N PHE A 70 -2.20 5.79 2.69
CA PHE A 70 -3.09 4.78 3.26
C PHE A 70 -3.21 4.95 4.78
N SER A 71 -4.26 4.38 5.36
CA SER A 71 -4.48 4.32 6.80
C SER A 71 -4.17 2.94 7.35
N PHE A 72 -3.80 2.83 8.63
CA PHE A 72 -3.64 1.56 9.32
C PHE A 72 -4.11 1.63 10.77
N ASP A 73 -4.69 0.53 11.27
CA ASP A 73 -5.41 0.52 12.55
C ASP A 73 -4.54 0.31 13.81
N SER A 74 -3.35 -0.28 13.65
CA SER A 74 -2.50 -0.72 14.77
C SER A 74 -1.00 -0.54 14.46
N PRO A 75 -0.15 -0.17 15.44
CA PRO A 75 1.29 0.09 15.23
C PRO A 75 2.12 -1.19 15.03
N TYR A 76 1.71 -2.04 14.10
CA TYR A 76 2.47 -3.22 13.69
C TYR A 76 3.39 -2.87 12.51
N ARG A 77 4.41 -3.71 12.29
CA ARG A 77 5.27 -3.62 11.11
C ARG A 77 4.43 -3.61 9.83
N ILE A 78 4.81 -2.76 8.88
CA ILE A 78 4.22 -2.73 7.54
C ILE A 78 5.35 -2.94 6.53
N ILE A 79 5.20 -3.92 5.66
CA ILE A 79 6.11 -4.16 4.52
C ILE A 79 5.31 -3.92 3.25
N ILE A 80 5.84 -3.08 2.37
CA ILE A 80 5.25 -2.73 1.09
C ILE A 80 6.22 -3.21 0.00
N TYR A 81 5.78 -4.11 -0.87
CA TYR A 81 6.46 -4.39 -2.13
C TYR A 81 5.80 -3.56 -3.22
N ILE A 82 6.59 -2.73 -3.89
CA ILE A 82 6.10 -1.73 -4.81
C ILE A 82 6.94 -1.69 -6.08
N SER A 83 6.33 -1.53 -7.26
CA SER A 83 7.10 -1.28 -8.49
C SER A 83 7.96 -0.02 -8.33
N THR A 84 9.25 -0.08 -8.69
CA THR A 84 10.20 1.01 -8.42
C THR A 84 9.82 2.33 -9.10
N ASP A 85 9.17 2.27 -10.26
CA ASP A 85 8.66 3.41 -11.01
C ASP A 85 7.45 4.12 -10.36
N LEU A 86 6.90 3.56 -9.28
CA LEU A 86 5.87 4.21 -8.45
C LEU A 86 6.45 5.21 -7.46
N LEU A 87 7.73 5.06 -7.12
CA LEU A 87 8.41 5.85 -6.11
C LEU A 87 9.21 6.98 -6.73
N THR A 88 9.43 8.02 -5.94
CA THR A 88 10.49 8.99 -6.20
C THR A 88 11.85 8.40 -5.87
N GLU A 89 12.92 9.01 -6.39
CA GLU A 89 14.30 8.55 -6.17
C GLU A 89 14.70 8.55 -4.69
N ASN A 90 14.14 9.48 -3.90
CA ASN A 90 14.38 9.60 -2.47
C ASN A 90 13.04 9.71 -1.74
N PRO A 91 12.32 8.58 -1.55
CA PRO A 91 10.99 8.63 -0.99
C PRO A 91 11.02 9.05 0.48
N VAL A 92 10.15 9.99 0.86
CA VAL A 92 9.95 10.42 2.23
C VAL A 92 8.67 9.77 2.76
N VAL A 93 8.78 9.05 3.87
CA VAL A 93 7.64 8.41 4.53
C VAL A 93 7.27 9.23 5.77
N THR A 94 6.00 9.61 5.86
CA THR A 94 5.43 10.24 7.06
C THR A 94 4.33 9.37 7.63
N VAL A 95 4.23 9.33 8.96
CA VAL A 95 3.10 8.75 9.70
C VAL A 95 2.47 9.88 10.52
N ASN A 96 1.19 10.15 10.34
CA ASN A 96 0.48 11.27 10.98
C ASN A 96 1.20 12.63 10.79
N GLY A 97 1.77 12.85 9.60
CA GLY A 97 2.52 14.07 9.27
C GLY A 97 3.92 14.17 9.90
N GLN A 98 4.37 13.16 10.63
CA GLN A 98 5.73 13.10 11.18
C GLN A 98 6.61 12.21 10.32
N ILE A 99 7.74 12.75 9.87
CA ILE A 99 8.76 11.99 9.11
C ILE A 99 9.21 10.81 9.94
N GLN A 100 9.19 9.63 9.34
CA GLN A 100 9.64 8.40 9.98
C GLN A 100 11.15 8.28 9.83
N ASN A 101 11.83 8.07 10.97
CA ASN A 101 13.26 7.76 10.98
C ASN A 101 13.52 6.25 11.03
N ASN A 102 12.53 5.46 11.44
CA ASN A 102 12.62 4.00 11.54
C ASN A 102 11.96 3.34 10.33
N LEU A 103 12.58 3.53 9.17
CA LEU A 103 12.17 2.94 7.91
C LEU A 103 13.38 2.34 7.19
N GLU A 104 13.10 1.34 6.37
CA GLU A 104 14.08 0.70 5.49
C GLU A 104 13.51 0.69 4.07
N ILE A 105 14.26 1.24 3.11
CA ILE A 105 13.90 1.23 1.69
C ILE A 105 14.98 0.45 0.95
N THR A 106 14.57 -0.54 0.16
CA THR A 106 15.45 -1.33 -0.69
C THR A 106 14.97 -1.26 -2.13
N HIS A 107 15.81 -0.77 -3.03
CA HIS A 107 15.51 -0.71 -4.47
C HIS A 107 16.12 -1.90 -5.22
N GLY A 108 15.56 -2.21 -6.41
CA GLY A 108 16.14 -3.20 -7.32
C GLY A 108 15.89 -4.66 -6.93
N LEU A 109 14.85 -4.92 -6.14
CA LEU A 109 14.37 -6.27 -5.87
C LEU A 109 13.68 -6.82 -7.13
N TYR A 110 14.04 -8.04 -7.55
CA TYR A 110 13.45 -8.67 -8.74
C TYR A 110 13.40 -7.73 -9.95
N ASP A 111 14.51 -7.02 -10.19
CA ASP A 111 14.79 -6.06 -11.26
C ASP A 111 13.97 -4.76 -11.29
N ASN A 112 12.69 -4.77 -10.89
CA ASN A 112 11.81 -3.61 -11.00
C ASN A 112 10.91 -3.37 -9.79
N HIS A 113 11.24 -3.96 -8.63
CA HIS A 113 10.53 -3.73 -7.38
C HIS A 113 11.41 -3.05 -6.34
N SER A 114 10.75 -2.34 -5.45
CA SER A 114 11.29 -1.76 -4.23
C SER A 114 10.52 -2.33 -3.05
N MET A 115 11.18 -2.41 -1.91
CA MET A 115 10.55 -2.76 -0.63
C MET A 115 10.65 -1.55 0.29
N ILE A 116 9.55 -1.21 0.95
CA ILE A 116 9.51 -0.23 2.03
C ILE A 116 9.05 -0.96 3.28
N LYS A 117 9.84 -0.87 4.34
CA LYS A 117 9.49 -1.40 5.66
C LYS A 117 9.34 -0.23 6.63
N ILE A 118 8.18 -0.17 7.28
CA ILE A 118 7.80 0.88 8.22
C ILE A 118 7.55 0.21 9.58
N LEU A 119 8.15 0.78 10.62
CA LEU A 119 7.98 0.38 12.03
C LEU A 119 7.36 1.56 12.80
N PRO A 120 6.04 1.78 12.67
CA PRO A 120 5.39 2.95 13.26
C PRO A 120 5.19 2.77 14.78
N ASP A 121 5.38 3.85 15.55
CA ASP A 121 5.11 3.85 17.01
C ASP A 121 3.61 4.00 17.34
N LYS A 122 2.81 4.47 16.38
CA LYS A 122 1.37 4.74 16.52
C LYS A 122 0.63 4.35 15.26
N SER A 123 -0.65 4.00 15.38
CA SER A 123 -1.55 3.86 14.22
C SER A 123 -1.85 5.21 13.57
N GLY A 124 -2.35 5.19 12.33
CA GLY A 124 -2.79 6.39 11.65
C GLY A 124 -2.59 6.38 10.14
N VAL A 125 -2.24 7.54 9.59
CA VAL A 125 -2.14 7.75 8.14
C VAL A 125 -0.69 7.80 7.71
N VAL A 126 -0.35 7.01 6.70
CA VAL A 126 0.94 7.04 6.00
C VAL A 126 0.82 7.86 4.75
N VAL A 127 1.83 8.70 4.49
CA VAL A 127 2.05 9.35 3.19
C VAL A 127 3.47 9.06 2.74
N ILE A 128 3.64 8.63 1.49
CA ILE A 128 4.92 8.39 0.82
C ILE A 128 4.97 9.29 -0.41
N ASN A 129 6.02 10.10 -0.56
CA ASN A 129 6.25 10.99 -1.69
C ASN A 129 7.72 11.09 -2.08
#